data_AF-A0A950E7A5-F1
#
_entry.id   AF-A0A950E7A5-F1
#
_cell.length_a   1.000
_cell.length_b   1.000
_cell.length_c   1.000
_cell.angle_alpha   90.00
_cell.angle_beta   90.00
_cell.angle_gamma   90.00
#
_symmetry.space_group_name_H-M   'P 1'
#
loop_
_entity.id
_entity.type
_entity.pdbx_description
1 polymer ?
#
loop_
_entity_poly.entity_id
_entity_poly.type
_entity_poly.pdbx_seq_one_letter_code
_entity_poly.pdbx_strand_id
1 'polypeptide(L)'
;MTARNPGWDGFELPGGDRGVLLLHGFSGSPDEVRELGARLNIQGYSVRAPALPGHHGDVLELDRVGEQEYLDSALDWFDRASTTFHKNFVVGFSMGGALALHIAQHRRPAGVVTVNTPVRM
;
A
#
# COMPACT_ATOMS: atom_id res chain seq x y z
N MET A 1 -20.95 18.49 -8.70
CA MET A 1 -19.91 17.80 -7.91
C MET A 1 -20.45 16.44 -7.55
N THR A 2 -20.03 15.39 -8.25
CA THR A 2 -20.32 14.00 -7.87
C THR A 2 -19.61 13.72 -6.55
N ALA A 3 -20.30 13.06 -5.62
CA ALA A 3 -19.73 12.70 -4.32
C ALA A 3 -18.48 11.82 -4.53
N ARG A 4 -17.40 12.13 -3.80
CA ARG A 4 -16.13 11.39 -3.85
C ARG A 4 -16.36 9.95 -3.38
N ASN A 5 -15.94 8.96 -4.16
CA ASN A 5 -16.07 7.55 -3.79
C ASN A 5 -15.06 7.23 -2.67
N PRO A 6 -15.49 6.81 -1.47
CA PRO A 6 -14.61 6.54 -0.32
C PRO A 6 -13.64 5.37 -0.54
N GLY A 7 -13.84 4.55 -1.58
CA GLY A 7 -12.89 3.49 -1.96
C GLY A 7 -11.50 4.03 -2.37
N TRP A 8 -11.42 5.31 -2.73
CA TRP A 8 -10.18 6.00 -3.08
C TRP A 8 -9.42 6.55 -1.88
N ASP A 9 -10.05 6.60 -0.72
CA ASP A 9 -9.36 6.99 0.50
C ASP A 9 -8.59 5.80 1.07
N GLY A 10 -7.37 6.07 1.55
CA GLY A 10 -6.61 5.10 2.31
C GLY A 10 -7.36 4.66 3.56
N PHE A 11 -7.08 3.45 4.03
CA PHE A 11 -7.71 2.92 5.23
C PHE A 11 -6.68 2.33 6.20
N GLU A 12 -7.03 2.37 7.49
CA GLU A 12 -6.30 1.71 8.56
C GLU A 12 -7.26 0.84 9.37
N LEU A 13 -6.83 -0.38 9.68
CA LEU A 13 -7.56 -1.33 10.52
C LEU A 13 -6.66 -1.68 11.70
N PRO A 14 -6.87 -1.09 12.89
CA PRO A 14 -6.15 -1.46 14.10
C PRO A 14 -6.37 -2.94 14.45
N GLY A 15 -5.32 -3.62 14.87
CA GLY A 15 -5.35 -5.02 15.26
C GLY A 15 -4.29 -5.31 16.32
N GLY A 16 -3.54 -6.40 16.16
CA GLY A 16 -2.43 -6.76 17.04
C GLY A 16 -1.14 -5.98 16.79
N ASP A 17 -0.05 -6.48 17.35
CA ASP A 17 1.29 -5.86 17.35
C ASP A 17 2.11 -6.08 16.06
N ARG A 18 1.53 -6.77 15.07
CA ARG A 18 2.12 -7.04 13.75
C ARG A 18 1.45 -6.19 12.69
N GLY A 19 2.24 -5.38 12.00
CA GLY A 19 1.78 -4.49 10.94
C GLY A 19 1.80 -5.15 9.56
N VAL A 20 0.81 -4.84 8.72
CA VAL A 20 0.81 -5.15 7.29
C VAL A 20 0.52 -3.87 6.49
N LEU A 21 1.45 -3.52 5.60
CA LEU A 21 1.26 -2.47 4.60
C LEU A 21 0.76 -3.11 3.30
N LEU A 22 -0.42 -2.71 2.83
CA LEU A 22 -1.01 -3.14 1.56
C LEU A 22 -0.86 -2.04 0.51
N LEU A 23 -0.30 -2.37 -0.66
CA LEU A 23 -0.06 -1.43 -1.76
C LEU A 23 -0.87 -1.87 -2.99
N HIS A 24 -1.74 -0.99 -3.49
CA HIS A 24 -2.59 -1.23 -4.66
C HIS A 24 -1.85 -1.02 -5.99
N GLY A 25 -2.51 -1.34 -7.12
CA GLY A 25 -1.93 -1.23 -8.46
C GLY A 25 -1.98 0.19 -9.04
N PHE A 26 -1.27 0.40 -10.15
CA PHE A 26 -1.37 1.62 -10.95
C PHE A 26 -2.79 1.77 -11.51
N SER A 27 -3.33 3.00 -11.53
CA SER A 27 -4.72 3.32 -11.85
C SER A 27 -5.79 2.72 -10.93
N GLY A 28 -5.36 1.98 -9.89
CA GLY A 28 -6.23 1.32 -8.93
C GLY A 28 -6.60 2.21 -7.74
N SER A 29 -7.06 1.60 -6.66
CA SER A 29 -7.37 2.31 -5.41
C SER A 29 -7.15 1.39 -4.21
N PRO A 30 -7.10 1.93 -2.98
CA PRO A 30 -7.05 1.11 -1.77
C PRO A 30 -8.18 0.08 -1.68
N ASP A 31 -9.33 0.34 -2.31
CA ASP A 31 -10.46 -0.60 -2.32
C ASP A 31 -10.10 -1.98 -2.89
N GLU A 32 -9.18 -2.05 -3.87
CA GLU A 32 -8.70 -3.31 -4.48
C GLU A 32 -8.15 -4.30 -3.45
N VAL A 33 -7.59 -3.78 -2.36
CA VAL A 33 -6.95 -4.57 -1.31
C VAL A 33 -7.77 -4.60 -0.02
N ARG A 34 -8.98 -4.00 -0.01
CA ARG A 34 -9.79 -3.85 1.20
C ARG A 34 -10.29 -5.18 1.76
N GLU A 35 -10.73 -6.10 0.91
CA GLU A 35 -11.15 -7.43 1.37
C GLU A 35 -9.98 -8.19 2.01
N LEU A 36 -8.81 -8.18 1.37
CA LEU A 36 -7.59 -8.78 1.93
C LEU A 36 -7.23 -8.15 3.28
N GLY A 37 -7.29 -6.83 3.38
CA GLY A 37 -7.05 -6.11 4.63
C GLY A 37 -7.99 -6.53 5.76
N ALA A 38 -9.30 -6.63 5.48
CA ALA A 38 -10.28 -7.10 6.44
C ALA A 38 -9.99 -8.54 6.91
N ARG A 39 -9.63 -9.44 5.98
CA ARG A 39 -9.27 -10.83 6.32
C ARG A 39 -8.03 -10.90 7.20
N LEU A 40 -6.98 -10.14 6.90
CA LEU A 40 -5.76 -10.08 7.71
C LEU A 40 -6.03 -9.49 9.09
N ASN A 41 -6.87 -8.47 9.17
CA ASN A 41 -7.24 -7.86 10.44
C ASN A 41 -8.00 -8.81 11.36
N ILE A 42 -8.92 -9.62 10.80
CA ILE A 42 -9.59 -10.71 11.55
C ILE A 42 -8.58 -11.72 12.13
N GLN A 43 -7.44 -11.93 11.46
CA GLN A 43 -6.35 -12.78 11.95
C GLN A 43 -5.41 -12.07 12.96
N GLY A 44 -5.75 -10.86 13.38
CA GLY A 44 -5.04 -10.12 14.42
C GLY A 44 -3.88 -9.24 13.91
N TYR A 45 -3.81 -8.93 12.62
CA TYR A 45 -2.84 -7.96 12.10
C TYR A 45 -3.39 -6.53 12.14
N SER A 46 -2.53 -5.57 12.46
CA SER A 46 -2.81 -4.16 12.18
C SER A 46 -2.53 -3.89 10.70
N VAL A 47 -3.50 -3.37 9.96
CA VAL A 47 -3.40 -3.19 8.50
C VAL A 47 -3.44 -1.71 8.15
N ARG A 48 -2.56 -1.28 7.25
CA ARG A 48 -2.61 0.04 6.59
C ARG A 48 -2.59 -0.14 5.08
N ALA A 49 -3.48 0.56 4.39
CA ALA A 49 -3.52 0.59 2.93
C ALA A 49 -3.69 2.05 2.50
N PRO A 50 -2.60 2.76 2.15
CA PRO A 50 -2.70 4.14 1.73
C PRO A 50 -3.20 4.28 0.30
N ALA A 51 -3.80 5.43 0.00
CA ALA A 51 -3.88 5.89 -1.38
C ALA A 51 -2.47 6.32 -1.82
N LEU A 52 -1.98 5.73 -2.90
CA LEU A 52 -0.69 6.12 -3.50
C LEU A 52 -0.82 7.51 -4.17
N PRO A 53 0.29 8.27 -4.31
CA PRO A 53 0.25 9.60 -4.92
C PRO A 53 -0.52 9.63 -6.25
N GLY A 54 -1.36 10.66 -6.43
CA GLY A 54 -2.23 10.84 -7.59
C GLY A 54 -3.47 9.93 -7.66
N HIS A 55 -3.63 8.96 -6.75
CA HIS A 55 -4.78 8.06 -6.75
C HIS A 55 -5.89 8.54 -5.80
N HIS A 56 -6.48 9.70 -6.10
CA HIS A 56 -7.55 10.31 -5.27
C HIS A 56 -8.94 10.33 -5.94
N GLY A 57 -9.09 9.65 -7.07
CA GLY A 57 -10.33 9.53 -7.83
C GLY A 57 -10.39 10.36 -9.11
N ASP A 58 -9.31 11.05 -9.47
CA ASP A 58 -9.15 11.73 -10.76
C ASP A 58 -7.93 11.17 -11.51
N VAL A 59 -8.18 10.59 -12.69
CA VAL A 59 -7.14 9.98 -13.53
C VAL A 59 -6.13 11.02 -14.02
N LEU A 60 -6.52 12.29 -14.17
CA LEU A 60 -5.62 13.36 -14.59
C LEU A 60 -4.54 13.69 -13.55
N GLU A 61 -4.74 13.29 -12.29
CA GLU A 61 -3.70 13.42 -11.27
C GLU A 61 -2.60 12.37 -11.41
N LEU A 62 -2.88 11.21 -12.01
CA LEU A 62 -1.88 10.16 -12.23
C LEU A 62 -0.76 10.64 -13.16
N ASP A 63 -1.10 11.40 -14.20
CA ASP A 63 -0.14 11.95 -15.16
C ASP A 63 0.81 12.99 -14.56
N ARG A 64 0.52 13.48 -13.35
CA ARG A 64 1.33 14.50 -12.66
C ARG A 64 2.33 13.92 -11.67
N VAL A 65 2.27 12.62 -11.41
CA VAL A 65 3.08 11.96 -10.38
C VAL A 65 4.25 11.22 -11.03
N GLY A 66 5.45 11.59 -10.62
CA GLY A 66 6.66 10.90 -11.04
C GLY A 66 6.89 9.56 -10.34
N GLU A 67 7.69 8.68 -10.94
CA GLU A 67 8.10 7.41 -10.33
C GLU A 67 8.64 7.58 -8.91
N GLN A 68 9.54 8.55 -8.71
CA GLN A 68 10.19 8.80 -7.43
C GLN A 68 9.18 9.10 -6.31
N GLU A 69 8.07 9.78 -6.61
CA GLU A 69 7.04 10.08 -5.62
C GLU A 69 6.35 8.80 -5.13
N TYR A 70 6.13 7.80 -5.99
CA TYR A 70 5.61 6.50 -5.58
C TYR A 70 6.60 5.75 -4.68
N LEU A 71 7.88 5.76 -5.05
CA LEU A 71 8.94 5.09 -4.30
C LEU A 71 9.10 5.70 -2.90
N ASP A 72 9.19 7.02 -2.82
CA ASP A 72 9.32 7.75 -1.56
C ASP A 72 8.09 7.57 -0.69
N SER A 73 6.89 7.66 -1.26
CA SER A 73 5.64 7.43 -0.53
C SER A 73 5.58 6.02 0.08
N ALA A 74 6.01 4.99 -0.67
CA ALA A 74 6.04 3.62 -0.19
C ALA A 74 6.99 3.44 1.01
N LEU A 75 8.17 4.06 0.95
CA LEU A 75 9.15 4.05 2.06
C LEU A 75 8.59 4.80 3.28
N ASP A 76 8.01 5.97 3.10
CA ASP A 76 7.42 6.76 4.18
C ASP A 76 6.31 6.01 4.92
N TRP A 77 5.43 5.34 4.18
CA TRP A 77 4.37 4.51 4.78
C TRP A 77 4.92 3.33 5.56
N PHE A 78 5.98 2.70 5.05
CA PHE A 78 6.65 1.61 5.77
C PHE A 78 7.35 2.11 7.05
N ASP A 79 8.01 3.26 6.99
CA ASP A 79 8.71 3.85 8.14
C ASP A 79 7.70 4.25 9.23
N ARG A 80 6.55 4.82 8.86
CA ARG A 80 5.43 5.08 9.79
C ARG A 80 4.86 3.81 10.43
N ALA A 81 4.84 2.68 9.73
CA ALA A 81 4.44 1.40 10.32
C ALA A 81 5.51 0.89 11.29
N SER A 82 6.78 1.10 10.97
CA SER A 82 7.94 0.66 11.76
C SER A 82 8.13 1.42 13.06
N THR A 83 7.59 2.63 13.20
CA THR A 83 7.52 3.33 14.51
C THR A 83 6.46 2.75 15.44
N THR A 84 5.46 2.05 14.89
CA THR A 84 4.31 1.54 15.64
C THR A 84 4.45 0.05 15.98
N PHE A 85 4.97 -0.77 15.05
CA PHE A 85 4.98 -2.22 15.16
C PHE A 85 6.39 -2.80 15.05
N HIS A 86 6.71 -3.81 15.87
CA HIS A 86 8.02 -4.47 15.86
C HIS A 86 8.23 -5.40 14.66
N LYS A 87 7.15 -5.87 14.02
CA LYS A 87 7.21 -6.71 12.82
C LYS A 87 6.23 -6.17 11.78
N ASN A 88 6.76 -5.76 10.64
CA ASN A 88 5.99 -5.21 9.52
C ASN A 88 6.15 -6.06 8.29
N PHE A 89 5.04 -6.44 7.67
CA PHE A 89 4.99 -7.14 6.39
C PHE A 89 4.51 -6.18 5.32
N VAL A 90 4.88 -6.44 4.07
CA VAL A 90 4.39 -5.67 2.91
C VAL A 90 3.76 -6.61 1.91
N VAL A 91 2.55 -6.28 1.44
CA VAL A 91 1.87 -6.99 0.36
C VAL A 91 1.56 -5.99 -0.74
N GLY A 92 1.91 -6.32 -1.98
CA GLY A 92 1.71 -5.43 -3.11
C GLY A 92 1.09 -6.11 -4.32
N PHE A 93 0.09 -5.48 -4.92
CA PHE A 93 -0.56 -5.92 -6.16
C PHE A 93 -0.07 -5.12 -7.37
N SER A 94 0.30 -5.79 -8.46
CA SER A 94 0.79 -5.16 -9.71
C SER A 94 1.94 -4.19 -9.41
N MET A 95 1.83 -2.90 -9.76
CA MET A 95 2.79 -1.83 -9.41
C MET A 95 3.09 -1.80 -7.90
N GLY A 96 2.09 -1.99 -7.03
CA GLY A 96 2.28 -2.06 -5.59
C GLY A 96 3.24 -3.16 -5.15
N GLY A 97 3.35 -4.26 -5.92
CA GLY A 97 4.35 -5.29 -5.67
C GLY A 97 5.77 -4.87 -6.04
N ALA A 98 5.95 -4.04 -7.08
CA ALA A 98 7.24 -3.44 -7.39
C ALA A 98 7.66 -2.47 -6.27
N LEU A 99 6.71 -1.68 -5.75
CA LEU A 99 6.94 -0.83 -4.57
C LEU A 99 7.28 -1.67 -3.32
N ALA A 100 6.63 -2.81 -3.10
CA ALA A 100 6.95 -3.72 -2.00
C ALA A 100 8.38 -4.27 -2.09
N LEU A 101 8.85 -4.60 -3.29
CA LEU A 101 10.24 -5.00 -3.54
C LEU A 101 11.21 -3.82 -3.33
N HIS A 102 10.85 -2.62 -3.76
CA HIS A 102 11.64 -1.41 -3.51
C HIS A 102 11.82 -1.13 -2.01
N ILE A 103 10.75 -1.28 -1.21
CA ILE A 103 10.84 -1.23 0.26
C ILE A 103 11.82 -2.28 0.77
N ALA A 104 11.75 -3.52 0.28
CA ALA A 104 12.63 -4.60 0.72
C ALA A 104 14.11 -4.38 0.38
N GLN A 105 14.41 -3.57 -0.65
CA GLN A 105 15.78 -3.19 -0.99
C GLN A 105 16.35 -2.13 -0.04
N HIS A 106 15.51 -1.25 0.51
CA HIS A 106 15.94 -0.09 1.31
C HIS A 106 15.64 -0.22 2.81
N ARG A 107 14.80 -1.18 3.19
CA ARG A 107 14.33 -1.45 4.55
C ARG A 107 14.34 -2.95 4.81
N ARG A 108 13.91 -3.36 6.01
CA ARG A 108 13.91 -4.77 6.45
C ARG A 108 12.52 -5.22 6.89
N PRO A 109 11.55 -5.35 5.96
CA PRO A 109 10.27 -5.97 6.29
C PRO A 109 10.48 -7.40 6.79
N ALA A 110 9.61 -7.84 7.70
CA ALA A 110 9.58 -9.21 8.21
C ALA A 110 9.16 -10.24 7.14
N GLY A 111 8.49 -9.77 6.08
CA GLY A 111 8.16 -10.55 4.90
C GLY A 111 7.54 -9.67 3.81
N VAL A 112 7.66 -10.14 2.57
CA VAL A 112 7.17 -9.46 1.37
C VAL A 112 6.33 -10.44 0.57
N VAL A 113 5.15 -10.00 0.13
CA VAL A 113 4.27 -10.76 -0.77
C VAL A 113 3.99 -9.91 -1.99
N THR A 114 4.28 -10.45 -3.17
CA THR A 114 4.00 -9.83 -4.46
C THR A 114 2.88 -10.58 -5.16
N VAL A 115 1.94 -9.84 -5.75
CA VAL A 115 0.80 -10.40 -6.49
C VAL A 115 0.77 -9.79 -7.88
N ASN A 116 0.95 -10.62 -8.92
CA ASN A 116 0.94 -10.21 -10.33
C ASN A 116 1.90 -9.04 -10.65
N THR A 117 3.07 -9.02 -10.02
CA THR A 117 4.02 -7.91 -10.12
C THR A 117 4.75 -7.90 -11.46
N PRO A 118 4.73 -6.79 -12.22
CA PRO A 118 5.60 -6.63 -13.37
C PRO A 118 7.04 -6.45 -12.88
N VAL A 119 7.93 -7.36 -13.28
CA VAL A 119 9.36 -7.33 -12.92
C VAL A 119 10.27 -7.00 -14.12
N ARG A 120 9.65 -6.79 -15.29
CA ARG A 120 10.29 -6.37 -16.54
C ARG A 120 9.21 -5.71 -17.41
N MET A 121 9.52 -4.55 -17.97
CA MET A 121 8.71 -3.88 -19.00
C MET A 121 9.40 -4.01 -20.35
#